data_AF-A0A955QIJ6-F1
#
_entry.id   AF-A0A955QIJ6-F1
#
_cell.length_a   1.000
_cell.length_b   1.000
_cell.length_c   1.000
_cell.angle_alpha   90.00
_cell.angle_beta   90.00
_cell.angle_gamma   90.00
#
_symmetry.space_group_name_H-M   'P 1'
#
loop_
_entity.id
_entity.type
_entity.pdbx_description
1 polymer ?
#
loop_
_entity_poly.entity_id
_entity_poly.type
_entity_poly.pdbx_seq_one_letter_code
_entity_poly.pdbx_strand_id
1 'polypeptide(L)'
;MTDTPHATPPYRASSAFRRADSDSAFLQRDELRAVRLQLEWFKPELIQQDEGIESTIVVFGSARLLEPEAAKNKLLIAEQELARSPNDPHKQRARTIAKNQLTLSPYYAEAREFGRLVSSSCQIDGSCQYVIITGGGPGIMEAANRGAADVSAKSIGLNIALPHEQAPNPYITPSLCFQFRYFALRKMHFLNRAKALVVFPGGFGTMDELFETLTLIQTGKTPDVSVVLIGRAFWEDLIQWDKFVEFGLISPEDLSLFHFAETAAEAWQIISREHQKGNTS
;
A
#
# COMPACT_ATOMS: atom_id res chain seq x y z
N MET A 1 63.20 -4.13 -23.52
CA MET A 1 62.11 -4.96 -24.08
C MET A 1 60.81 -4.35 -23.63
N THR A 2 60.10 -3.72 -24.56
CA THR A 2 58.82 -3.04 -24.32
C THR A 2 57.73 -4.09 -24.13
N ASP A 3 57.13 -4.10 -22.95
CA ASP A 3 56.02 -4.99 -22.58
C ASP A 3 54.77 -4.55 -23.37
N THR A 4 54.50 -5.24 -24.49
CA THR A 4 53.28 -5.02 -25.26
C THR A 4 52.07 -5.52 -24.44
N PRO A 5 51.04 -4.70 -24.21
CA PRO A 5 49.87 -5.14 -23.48
C PRO A 5 49.21 -6.30 -24.24
N HIS A 6 49.15 -7.48 -23.61
CA HIS A 6 48.42 -8.62 -24.15
C HIS A 6 46.96 -8.21 -24.36
N ALA A 7 46.53 -8.15 -25.63
CA ALA A 7 45.16 -7.83 -25.99
C ALA A 7 44.19 -8.76 -25.25
N THR A 8 43.19 -8.19 -24.60
CA THR A 8 42.16 -8.94 -23.88
C THR A 8 41.53 -9.98 -24.82
N PRO A 9 41.49 -11.28 -24.44
CA PRO A 9 40.96 -12.31 -25.32
C PRO A 9 39.51 -12.01 -25.74
N PRO A 10 39.13 -12.24 -27.01
CA PRO A 10 37.84 -11.81 -27.55
C PRO A 10 36.64 -12.46 -26.85
N TYR A 11 36.81 -13.66 -26.28
CA TYR A 11 35.75 -14.33 -25.53
C TYR A 11 35.34 -13.59 -24.26
N ARG A 12 36.21 -12.75 -23.65
CA ARG A 12 35.86 -11.98 -22.44
C ARG A 12 34.81 -10.89 -22.70
N ALA A 13 34.64 -10.45 -23.95
CA ALA A 13 33.60 -9.51 -24.32
C ALA A 13 32.24 -10.19 -24.59
N SER A 14 32.24 -11.51 -24.83
CA SER A 14 31.03 -12.29 -25.13
C SER A 14 30.13 -12.46 -23.91
N SER A 15 28.82 -12.31 -24.09
CA SER A 15 27.83 -12.65 -23.05
C SER A 15 27.90 -14.13 -22.65
N ALA A 16 28.23 -15.03 -23.57
CA ALA A 16 28.34 -16.47 -23.29
C ALA A 16 29.45 -16.82 -22.28
N PHE A 17 30.44 -15.94 -22.09
CA PHE A 17 31.51 -16.13 -21.10
C PHE A 17 31.17 -15.52 -19.74
N ARG A 18 30.08 -14.75 -19.63
CA ARG A 18 29.63 -14.20 -18.34
C ARG A 18 28.94 -15.29 -17.54
N ARG A 19 29.12 -15.28 -16.22
CA ARG A 19 28.37 -16.18 -15.34
C ARG A 19 26.90 -15.77 -15.34
N ALA A 20 26.01 -16.76 -15.46
CA ALA A 20 24.57 -16.55 -15.58
C ALA A 20 23.96 -15.72 -14.43
N ASP A 21 24.46 -15.91 -13.20
CA ASP A 21 24.00 -15.21 -12.00
C ASP A 21 24.42 -13.73 -11.94
N SER A 22 25.40 -13.33 -12.76
CA SER A 22 25.90 -11.95 -12.87
C SER A 22 25.51 -11.25 -14.18
N ASP A 23 24.93 -11.98 -15.14
CA ASP A 23 24.54 -11.43 -16.44
C ASP A 23 23.10 -10.89 -16.39
N SER A 24 22.97 -9.59 -16.13
CA SER A 24 21.68 -8.92 -16.07
C SER A 24 20.88 -9.02 -17.37
N ALA A 25 21.52 -8.96 -18.53
CA ALA A 25 20.84 -9.06 -19.82
C ALA A 25 20.24 -10.47 -20.02
N PHE A 26 20.98 -11.51 -19.63
CA PHE A 26 20.47 -12.87 -19.60
C PHE A 26 19.30 -13.03 -18.62
N LEU A 27 19.45 -12.51 -17.40
CA LEU A 27 18.40 -12.55 -16.37
C LEU A 27 17.14 -11.75 -16.72
N GLN A 28 17.19 -10.83 -17.69
CA GLN A 28 16.02 -10.06 -18.14
C GLN A 28 15.26 -10.71 -19.31
N ARG A 29 15.77 -11.79 -19.90
CA ARG A 29 15.11 -12.54 -20.98
C ARG A 29 13.74 -13.07 -20.57
N ASP A 30 12.78 -13.12 -21.49
CA ASP A 30 11.42 -13.57 -21.17
C ASP A 30 11.36 -15.01 -20.67
N GLU A 31 12.23 -15.90 -21.16
CA GLU A 31 12.31 -17.30 -20.74
C GLU A 31 12.68 -17.45 -19.25
N LEU A 32 13.35 -16.45 -18.67
CA LEU A 32 13.72 -16.46 -17.25
C LEU A 32 12.72 -15.75 -16.34
N ARG A 33 11.50 -15.48 -16.82
CA ARG A 33 10.43 -14.88 -16.03
C ARG A 33 10.14 -15.67 -14.75
N ALA A 34 10.12 -17.00 -14.82
CA ALA A 34 9.88 -17.84 -13.65
C ALA A 34 10.96 -17.65 -12.55
N VAL A 35 12.22 -17.47 -12.95
CA VAL A 35 13.33 -17.19 -12.01
C VAL A 35 13.17 -15.81 -11.38
N ARG A 36 12.82 -14.79 -12.17
CA ARG A 36 12.55 -13.44 -11.64
C ARG A 36 11.37 -13.40 -10.68
N LEU A 37 10.30 -14.16 -10.96
CA LEU A 37 9.18 -14.32 -10.04
C LEU A 37 9.63 -14.94 -8.72
N GLN A 38 10.46 -15.98 -8.74
CA GLN A 38 11.02 -16.55 -7.50
C GLN A 38 11.86 -15.51 -6.73
N LEU A 39 12.67 -14.70 -7.41
CA LEU A 39 13.45 -13.63 -6.76
C LEU A 39 12.56 -12.56 -6.12
N GLU A 40 11.51 -12.11 -6.81
CA GLU A 40 10.53 -11.15 -6.25
C GLU A 40 9.67 -11.75 -5.14
N TRP A 41 9.53 -13.07 -5.07
CA TRP A 41 8.96 -13.75 -3.91
C TRP A 41 9.94 -13.75 -2.73
N PHE A 42 11.16 -14.27 -2.92
CA PHE A 42 12.11 -14.49 -1.83
C PHE A 42 12.71 -13.22 -1.25
N LYS A 43 13.05 -12.22 -2.08
CA LYS A 43 13.78 -11.04 -1.58
C LYS A 43 13.01 -10.26 -0.50
N PRO A 44 11.72 -9.88 -0.70
CA PRO A 44 10.97 -9.19 0.33
C PRO A 44 10.68 -10.08 1.55
N GLU A 45 10.49 -11.37 1.34
CA GLU A 45 10.21 -12.33 2.41
C GLU A 45 11.42 -12.50 3.34
N LEU A 46 12.60 -12.77 2.78
CA LEU A 46 13.83 -12.97 3.56
C LEU A 46 14.24 -11.68 4.30
N ILE A 47 14.14 -10.52 3.65
CA ILE A 47 14.48 -9.25 4.31
C ILE A 47 13.50 -8.94 5.46
N GLN A 48 12.20 -9.22 5.29
CA GLN A 48 11.24 -9.06 6.39
C GLN A 48 11.52 -10.02 7.54
N GLN A 49 11.96 -11.25 7.26
CA GLN A 49 12.40 -12.18 8.30
C GLN A 49 13.64 -11.69 9.05
N ASP A 50 14.65 -11.22 8.32
CA ASP A 50 15.89 -10.67 8.91
C ASP A 50 15.61 -9.41 9.76
N GLU A 51 14.61 -8.63 9.38
CA GLU A 51 14.14 -7.45 10.12
C GLU A 51 13.17 -7.79 11.26
N GLY A 52 12.86 -9.08 11.48
CA GLY A 52 12.03 -9.57 12.58
C GLY A 52 10.54 -9.29 12.42
N ILE A 53 10.04 -9.05 11.20
CA ILE A 53 8.63 -8.71 10.96
C ILE A 53 7.73 -9.94 11.18
N GLU A 54 6.94 -9.92 12.26
CA GLU A 54 6.07 -11.04 12.63
C GLU A 54 4.71 -10.98 11.93
N SER A 55 4.11 -9.79 11.88
CA SER A 55 2.81 -9.57 11.28
C SER A 55 2.65 -8.13 10.78
N THR A 56 1.72 -7.91 9.86
CA THR A 56 1.50 -6.61 9.23
C THR A 56 0.05 -6.17 9.27
N ILE A 57 -0.17 -4.86 9.17
CA ILE A 57 -1.48 -4.28 8.83
C ILE A 57 -1.34 -3.53 7.52
N VAL A 58 -2.11 -3.97 6.53
CA VAL A 58 -2.15 -3.35 5.21
C VAL A 58 -2.99 -2.09 5.30
N VAL A 59 -2.44 -0.95 4.89
CA VAL A 59 -3.17 0.31 4.80
C VAL A 59 -3.26 0.78 3.35
N PHE A 60 -4.48 0.87 2.84
CA PHE A 60 -4.78 1.35 1.49
C PHE A 60 -5.69 2.57 1.49
N GLY A 61 -5.53 3.39 0.46
CA GLY A 61 -6.38 4.54 0.19
C GLY A 61 -5.85 5.36 -0.97
N SER A 62 -6.45 6.53 -1.18
CA SER A 62 -6.09 7.41 -2.29
C SER A 62 -4.63 7.87 -2.24
N ALA A 63 -3.91 7.67 -3.35
CA ALA A 63 -2.60 8.28 -3.58
C ALA A 63 -2.67 9.78 -3.91
N ARG A 64 -3.85 10.39 -3.88
CA ARG A 64 -4.08 11.79 -4.31
C ARG A 64 -4.58 12.69 -3.18
N LEU A 65 -4.96 12.10 -2.03
CA LEU A 65 -5.39 12.89 -0.88
C LEU A 65 -4.20 13.64 -0.30
N LEU A 66 -4.46 14.85 0.17
CA LEU A 66 -3.45 15.76 0.68
C LEU A 66 -3.66 15.97 2.17
N GLU A 67 -2.59 16.25 2.90
CA GLU A 67 -2.66 16.73 4.28
C GLU A 67 -3.49 18.04 4.32
N PRO A 68 -4.27 18.31 5.39
CA PRO A 68 -5.23 19.40 5.43
C PRO A 68 -4.68 20.77 5.01
N GLU A 69 -3.47 21.15 5.45
CA GLU A 69 -2.86 22.43 5.07
C GLU A 69 -2.53 22.51 3.58
N ALA A 70 -2.01 21.43 3.00
CA ALA A 70 -1.76 21.36 1.55
C ALA A 70 -3.08 21.41 0.75
N ALA A 71 -4.14 20.76 1.23
CA ALA A 71 -5.46 20.81 0.61
C ALA A 71 -6.06 22.23 0.64
N LYS A 72 -5.94 22.95 1.76
CA LYS A 72 -6.36 24.36 1.90
C LYS A 72 -5.62 25.25 0.91
N ASN A 73 -4.29 25.14 0.85
CA ASN A 73 -3.46 25.93 -0.08
C ASN A 73 -3.84 25.65 -1.54
N LYS A 74 -4.10 24.39 -1.89
CA LYS A 74 -4.52 24.02 -3.25
C LYS A 74 -5.89 24.60 -3.61
N LEU A 75 -6.84 24.62 -2.68
CA LEU A 75 -8.13 25.28 -2.89
C LEU A 75 -7.96 26.78 -3.09
N LEU A 76 -7.15 27.45 -2.27
CA LEU A 76 -6.87 28.88 -2.40
C LEU A 76 -6.31 29.22 -3.79
N ILE A 77 -5.33 28.45 -4.27
CA ILE A 77 -4.74 28.64 -5.60
C ILE A 77 -5.80 28.44 -6.69
N ALA A 78 -6.60 27.37 -6.61
CA ALA A 78 -7.63 27.09 -7.60
C ALA A 78 -8.72 28.18 -7.64
N GLU A 79 -9.08 28.77 -6.51
CA GLU A 79 -10.03 29.89 -6.43
C GLU A 79 -9.46 31.18 -7.03
N GLN A 80 -8.18 31.47 -6.80
CA GLN A 80 -7.50 32.62 -7.42
C GLN A 80 -7.40 32.47 -8.94
N GLU A 81 -7.08 31.27 -9.44
CA GLU A 81 -7.01 31.00 -10.87
C GLU A 81 -8.37 31.10 -11.54
N LEU A 82 -9.42 30.60 -10.88
CA LEU A 82 -10.80 30.73 -11.35
C LEU A 82 -11.27 32.18 -11.36
N ALA A 83 -10.91 32.98 -10.36
CA ALA A 83 -11.23 34.42 -10.33
C ALA A 83 -10.63 35.18 -11.54
N ARG A 84 -9.45 34.75 -12.03
CA ARG A 84 -8.84 35.31 -13.25
C ARG A 84 -9.51 34.86 -14.55
N SER A 85 -10.23 33.73 -14.54
CA SER A 85 -10.94 33.23 -15.73
C SER A 85 -12.23 32.48 -15.32
N PRO A 86 -13.30 33.20 -14.91
CA PRO A 86 -14.46 32.59 -14.27
C PRO A 86 -15.22 31.59 -15.14
N ASN A 87 -15.15 31.76 -16.46
CA ASN A 87 -15.86 30.93 -17.44
C ASN A 87 -15.04 29.74 -17.96
N ASP A 88 -13.84 29.51 -17.43
CA ASP A 88 -13.00 28.37 -17.83
C ASP A 88 -13.49 27.07 -17.17
N PRO A 89 -14.03 26.09 -17.93
CA PRO A 89 -14.55 24.85 -17.37
C PRO A 89 -13.47 24.01 -16.66
N HIS A 90 -12.21 24.08 -17.09
CA HIS A 90 -11.11 23.35 -16.46
C HIS A 90 -10.82 23.91 -15.08
N LYS A 91 -10.84 25.24 -14.91
CA LYS A 91 -10.63 25.89 -13.61
C LYS A 91 -11.80 25.69 -12.66
N GLN A 92 -13.03 25.71 -13.18
CA GLN A 92 -14.21 25.38 -12.39
C GLN A 92 -14.12 23.96 -11.84
N ARG A 93 -13.75 23.00 -12.70
CA ARG A 93 -13.52 21.61 -12.30
C ARG A 93 -12.38 21.49 -11.30
N ALA A 94 -11.25 22.17 -11.51
CA ALA A 94 -10.11 22.15 -10.60
C ALA A 94 -10.47 22.66 -9.21
N ARG A 95 -11.24 23.76 -9.13
CA ARG A 95 -11.75 24.31 -7.86
C ARG A 95 -12.68 23.31 -7.16
N THR A 96 -13.61 22.69 -7.88
CA THR A 96 -14.51 21.67 -7.30
C THR A 96 -13.72 20.48 -6.75
N ILE A 97 -12.73 19.98 -7.50
CA ILE A 97 -11.85 18.90 -7.03
C ILE A 97 -11.07 19.34 -5.78
N ALA A 98 -10.48 20.55 -5.78
CA ALA A 98 -9.73 21.05 -4.63
C ALA A 98 -10.61 21.20 -3.39
N LYS A 99 -11.86 21.66 -3.55
CA LYS A 99 -12.85 21.74 -2.48
C LYS A 99 -13.16 20.34 -1.91
N ASN A 100 -13.41 19.37 -2.78
CA ASN A 100 -13.68 17.99 -2.35
C ASN A 100 -12.45 17.35 -1.70
N GLN A 101 -11.24 17.63 -2.19
CA GLN A 101 -9.99 17.17 -1.56
C GLN A 101 -9.82 17.76 -0.15
N LEU A 102 -10.20 19.02 0.07
CA LEU A 102 -10.20 19.61 1.41
C LEU A 102 -11.18 18.90 2.33
N THR A 103 -12.39 18.60 1.87
CA THR A 103 -13.39 17.83 2.65
C THR A 103 -12.87 16.44 3.04
N LEU A 104 -12.13 15.77 2.14
CA LEU A 104 -11.56 14.45 2.38
C LEU A 104 -10.20 14.47 3.09
N SER A 105 -9.56 15.64 3.23
CA SER A 105 -8.24 15.75 3.85
C SER A 105 -8.15 15.27 5.31
N PRO A 106 -9.22 15.26 6.14
CA PRO A 106 -9.17 14.66 7.47
C PRO A 106 -8.77 13.17 7.46
N TYR A 107 -9.09 12.41 6.40
CA TYR A 107 -8.65 11.02 6.28
C TYR A 107 -7.13 10.85 6.24
N TYR A 108 -6.39 11.88 5.77
CA TYR A 108 -4.94 11.87 5.85
C TYR A 108 -4.47 11.90 7.31
N ALA A 109 -5.05 12.78 8.13
CA ALA A 109 -4.72 12.87 9.55
C ALA A 109 -5.07 11.57 10.28
N GLU A 110 -6.21 10.98 9.94
CA GLU A 110 -6.65 9.72 10.53
C GLU A 110 -5.75 8.53 10.15
N ALA A 111 -5.30 8.45 8.90
CA ALA A 111 -4.35 7.43 8.47
C ALA A 111 -2.99 7.58 9.17
N ARG A 112 -2.53 8.81 9.39
CA ARG A 112 -1.33 9.11 10.17
C ARG A 112 -1.49 8.70 11.63
N GLU A 113 -2.62 9.05 12.25
CA GLU A 113 -2.89 8.66 13.64
C GLU A 113 -3.00 7.15 13.79
N PHE A 114 -3.64 6.46 12.83
CA PHE A 114 -3.69 4.99 12.81
C PHE A 114 -2.30 4.37 12.76
N GLY A 115 -1.45 4.84 11.83
CA GLY A 115 -0.07 4.36 11.73
C GLY A 115 0.72 4.58 13.03
N ARG A 116 0.54 5.74 13.68
CA ARG A 116 1.17 6.09 14.95
C ARG A 116 0.68 5.20 16.10
N LEU A 117 -0.64 5.06 16.24
CA LEU A 117 -1.30 4.32 17.31
C LEU A 117 -0.88 2.85 17.31
N VAL A 118 -1.04 2.17 16.17
CA VAL A 118 -0.69 0.74 16.03
C VAL A 118 0.80 0.55 16.29
N SER A 119 1.65 1.35 15.65
CA SER A 119 3.10 1.16 15.77
C SER A 119 3.59 1.38 17.19
N SER A 120 3.08 2.40 17.89
CA SER A 120 3.42 2.65 19.30
C SER A 120 2.92 1.57 20.27
N SER A 121 1.90 0.81 19.88
CA SER A 121 1.31 -0.24 20.72
C SER A 121 1.93 -1.62 20.48
N CYS A 122 2.44 -1.87 19.27
CA CYS A 122 2.79 -3.22 18.82
C CYS A 122 4.28 -3.41 18.47
N GLN A 123 5.05 -2.32 18.37
CA GLN A 123 6.49 -2.36 18.12
C GLN A 123 7.28 -1.92 19.35
N ILE A 124 7.05 -2.61 20.47
CA ILE A 124 7.67 -2.36 21.77
C ILE A 124 8.53 -3.55 22.20
N ASP A 125 9.56 -3.29 23.02
CA ASP A 125 10.42 -4.33 23.63
C ASP A 125 11.01 -5.36 22.65
N GLY A 126 11.32 -4.91 21.42
CA GLY A 126 11.88 -5.76 20.36
C GLY A 126 10.85 -6.53 19.53
N SER A 127 9.56 -6.45 19.88
CA SER A 127 8.47 -6.98 19.06
C SER A 127 8.30 -6.18 17.76
N CYS A 128 7.91 -6.86 16.68
CA CYS A 128 7.61 -6.25 15.38
C CYS A 128 6.30 -6.85 14.82
N GLN A 129 5.23 -6.71 15.61
CA GLN A 129 3.87 -7.11 15.22
C GLN A 129 3.07 -5.94 14.65
N TYR A 130 2.10 -6.26 13.80
CA TYR A 130 1.17 -5.31 13.18
C TYR A 130 1.88 -4.14 12.48
N VAL A 131 3.03 -4.43 11.87
CA VAL A 131 3.85 -3.41 11.19
C VAL A 131 3.06 -2.84 10.02
N ILE A 132 3.00 -1.51 9.93
CA ILE A 132 2.29 -0.82 8.87
C ILE A 132 2.94 -1.15 7.52
N ILE A 133 2.16 -1.71 6.60
CA ILE A 133 2.57 -2.00 5.23
C ILE A 133 1.66 -1.27 4.25
N THR A 134 2.24 -0.59 3.27
CA THR A 134 1.51 0.19 2.27
C THR A 134 2.07 -0.04 0.87
N GLY A 135 1.41 0.51 -0.14
CA GLY A 135 1.95 0.56 -1.50
C GLY A 135 3.13 1.52 -1.70
N GLY A 136 3.55 2.24 -0.66
CA GLY A 136 4.72 3.11 -0.66
C GLY A 136 4.56 4.43 -1.42
N GLY A 137 3.35 4.74 -1.91
CA GLY A 137 3.05 6.00 -2.59
C GLY A 137 2.70 7.15 -1.62
N PRO A 138 2.37 8.34 -2.16
CA PRO A 138 1.90 9.52 -1.43
C PRO A 138 0.45 9.33 -0.93
N GLY A 139 -0.09 10.36 -0.28
CA GLY A 139 -1.47 10.38 0.18
C GLY A 139 -1.69 9.49 1.40
N ILE A 140 -2.74 8.66 1.41
CA ILE A 140 -3.06 7.82 2.57
C ILE A 140 -1.91 6.86 2.92
N MET A 141 -1.26 6.27 1.93
CA MET A 141 -0.15 5.35 2.13
C MET A 141 1.01 6.06 2.86
N GLU A 142 1.38 7.25 2.37
CA GLU A 142 2.37 8.10 3.03
C GLU A 142 1.96 8.51 4.43
N ALA A 143 0.70 8.89 4.64
CA ALA A 143 0.20 9.25 5.97
C ALA A 143 0.41 8.11 6.97
N ALA A 144 0.04 6.89 6.61
CA ALA A 144 0.21 5.72 7.47
C ALA A 144 1.69 5.40 7.75
N ASN A 145 2.55 5.42 6.73
CA ASN A 145 4.01 5.26 6.93
C ASN A 145 4.57 6.37 7.84
N ARG A 146 4.14 7.63 7.63
CA ARG A 146 4.53 8.78 8.44
C ARG A 146 4.13 8.63 9.90
N GLY A 147 2.94 8.11 10.16
CA GLY A 147 2.47 7.84 11.53
C GLY A 147 3.40 6.89 12.29
N ALA A 148 3.83 5.81 11.64
CA ALA A 148 4.82 4.90 12.22
C ALA A 148 6.19 5.59 12.43
N ALA A 149 6.63 6.39 11.46
CA ALA A 149 7.88 7.13 11.55
C ALA A 149 7.88 8.19 12.67
N ASP A 150 6.74 8.83 12.96
CA ASP A 150 6.60 9.82 14.04
C ASP A 150 6.94 9.25 15.43
N VAL A 151 6.82 7.93 15.60
CA VAL A 151 7.18 7.19 16.83
C VAL A 151 8.43 6.33 16.64
N SER A 152 9.22 6.59 15.60
CA SER A 152 10.46 5.88 15.28
C SER A 152 10.29 4.35 15.11
N ALA A 153 9.11 3.92 14.67
CA ALA A 153 8.80 2.52 14.42
C ALA A 153 9.05 2.13 12.96
N LYS A 154 9.14 0.83 12.68
CA LYS A 154 9.32 0.33 11.31
C LYS A 154 8.02 0.48 10.52
N SER A 155 8.15 0.74 9.23
CA SER A 155 7.04 0.63 8.27
C SER A 155 7.54 0.20 6.89
N ILE A 156 6.69 -0.54 6.18
CA ILE A 156 7.03 -1.22 4.92
C ILE A 156 6.37 -0.49 3.75
N GLY A 157 7.10 -0.39 2.64
CA GLY A 157 6.60 0.10 1.36
C GLY A 157 6.81 -0.94 0.28
N LEU A 158 5.70 -1.45 -0.29
CA LEU A 158 5.75 -2.31 -1.47
C LEU A 158 5.48 -1.47 -2.71
N ASN A 159 6.49 -0.84 -3.29
CA ASN A 159 6.38 -0.02 -4.49
C ASN A 159 6.29 -0.90 -5.75
N ILE A 160 5.73 -0.36 -6.84
CA ILE A 160 5.64 -1.04 -8.13
C ILE A 160 6.25 -0.16 -9.22
N ALA A 161 7.02 -0.76 -10.14
CA ALA A 161 7.54 -0.06 -11.29
C ALA A 161 6.39 0.36 -12.23
N LEU A 162 6.26 1.66 -12.46
CA LEU A 162 5.24 2.26 -13.35
C LEU A 162 5.91 3.06 -14.47
N PRO A 163 5.24 3.27 -15.63
CA PRO A 163 5.79 4.09 -16.73
C PRO A 163 6.14 5.52 -16.33
N HIS A 164 5.41 6.07 -15.35
CA HIS A 164 5.77 7.31 -14.66
C HIS A 164 6.11 6.95 -13.23
N GLU A 165 7.39 7.08 -12.88
CA GLU A 165 7.90 6.62 -11.61
C GLU A 165 7.33 7.47 -10.47
N GLN A 166 6.65 6.80 -9.54
CA GLN A 166 6.27 7.40 -8.27
C GLN A 166 7.41 7.12 -7.29
N ALA A 167 8.10 8.19 -6.87
CA ALA A 167 9.10 8.07 -5.82
C ALA A 167 8.43 7.49 -4.55
N PRO A 168 9.05 6.50 -3.89
CA PRO A 168 8.59 6.03 -2.60
C PRO A 168 8.49 7.20 -1.61
N ASN A 169 7.47 7.18 -0.75
CA ASN A 169 7.35 8.20 0.28
C ASN A 169 8.54 8.11 1.28
N PRO A 170 8.99 9.23 1.86
CA PRO A 170 10.24 9.29 2.61
C PRO A 170 10.16 8.69 4.03
N TYR A 171 8.99 8.20 4.44
CA TYR A 171 8.75 7.69 5.80
C TYR A 171 8.85 6.18 5.91
N ILE A 172 9.02 5.48 4.78
CA ILE A 172 9.26 4.03 4.75
C ILE A 172 10.63 3.75 5.35
N THR A 173 10.73 2.68 6.16
CA THR A 173 12.03 2.22 6.67
C THR A 173 12.94 1.83 5.50
N PRO A 174 14.17 2.37 5.37
CA PRO A 174 14.98 2.18 4.17
C PRO A 174 15.23 0.72 3.77
N SER A 175 15.44 -0.18 4.73
CA SER A 175 15.63 -1.62 4.46
C SER A 175 14.33 -2.35 4.06
N LEU A 176 13.16 -1.74 4.29
CA LEU A 176 11.83 -2.27 4.01
C LEU A 176 11.11 -1.54 2.86
N CYS A 177 11.87 -0.85 2.00
CA CYS A 177 11.38 -0.23 0.78
C CYS A 177 11.63 -1.15 -0.41
N PHE A 178 10.61 -1.91 -0.81
CA PHE A 178 10.70 -2.91 -1.88
C PHE A 178 10.15 -2.37 -3.19
N GLN A 179 10.78 -2.72 -4.31
CA GLN A 179 10.32 -2.36 -5.66
C GLN A 179 10.00 -3.63 -6.45
N PHE A 180 8.72 -3.78 -6.82
CA PHE A 180 8.21 -4.91 -7.59
C PHE A 180 8.09 -4.56 -9.07
N ARG A 181 8.18 -5.59 -9.91
CA ARG A 181 7.79 -5.52 -11.33
C ARG A 181 6.42 -6.16 -11.56
N TYR A 182 6.11 -7.22 -10.82
CA TYR A 182 4.91 -8.01 -11.03
C TYR A 182 3.85 -7.71 -9.97
N PHE A 183 2.69 -7.18 -10.41
CA PHE A 183 1.55 -6.88 -9.53
C PHE A 183 1.11 -8.07 -8.68
N ALA A 184 1.07 -9.27 -9.25
CA ALA A 184 0.62 -10.47 -8.55
C ALA A 184 1.47 -10.77 -7.31
N LEU A 185 2.79 -10.70 -7.40
CA LEU A 185 3.65 -10.97 -6.25
C LEU A 185 3.57 -9.87 -5.20
N ARG A 186 3.44 -8.61 -5.64
CA ARG A 186 3.20 -7.48 -4.74
C ARG A 186 1.90 -7.68 -3.93
N LYS A 187 0.82 -8.10 -4.58
CA LYS A 187 -0.47 -8.43 -3.95
C LYS A 187 -0.35 -9.56 -2.93
N MET A 188 0.31 -10.65 -3.32
CA MET A 188 0.57 -11.76 -2.39
C MET A 188 1.34 -11.29 -1.15
N HIS A 189 2.36 -10.42 -1.30
CA HIS A 189 3.12 -9.90 -0.17
C HIS A 189 2.33 -8.98 0.76
N PHE A 190 1.29 -8.29 0.29
CA PHE A 190 0.39 -7.57 1.19
C PHE A 190 -0.28 -8.51 2.18
N LEU A 191 -0.79 -9.65 1.69
CA LEU A 191 -1.62 -10.55 2.49
C LEU A 191 -0.84 -11.67 3.19
N ASN A 192 0.39 -11.97 2.77
CA ASN A 192 1.18 -13.08 3.32
C ASN A 192 1.38 -13.00 4.85
N ARG A 193 1.50 -11.78 5.39
CA ARG A 193 1.68 -11.50 6.83
C ARG A 193 0.55 -10.67 7.44
N ALA A 194 -0.48 -10.37 6.65
CA ALA A 194 -1.53 -9.46 7.07
C ALA A 194 -2.36 -10.07 8.20
N LYS A 195 -2.61 -9.25 9.21
CA LYS A 195 -3.65 -9.48 10.23
C LYS A 195 -4.88 -8.62 9.97
N ALA A 196 -4.70 -7.49 9.29
CA ALA A 196 -5.81 -6.67 8.89
C ALA A 196 -5.52 -5.90 7.60
N LEU A 197 -6.60 -5.55 6.92
CA LEU A 197 -6.65 -4.55 5.86
C LEU A 197 -7.47 -3.36 6.35
N VAL A 198 -6.88 -2.18 6.38
CA VAL A 198 -7.55 -0.91 6.69
C VAL A 198 -7.63 -0.06 5.44
N VAL A 199 -8.85 0.27 5.03
CA VAL A 199 -9.15 0.90 3.74
C VAL A 199 -9.77 2.27 3.96
N PHE A 200 -9.02 3.30 3.59
CA PHE A 200 -9.49 4.68 3.52
C PHE A 200 -10.06 4.98 2.13
N PRO A 201 -10.81 6.09 1.99
CA PRO A 201 -11.33 6.53 0.68
C PRO A 201 -10.25 6.58 -0.41
N GLY A 202 -10.57 5.95 -1.54
CA GLY A 202 -9.57 5.62 -2.55
C GLY A 202 -10.14 5.45 -3.96
N GLY A 203 -9.24 5.16 -4.90
CA GLY A 203 -9.57 4.94 -6.31
C GLY A 203 -9.48 3.46 -6.69
N PHE A 204 -9.26 3.17 -7.97
CA PHE A 204 -9.24 1.79 -8.48
C PHE A 204 -8.27 0.86 -7.77
N GLY A 205 -7.03 1.30 -7.48
CA GLY A 205 -6.09 0.46 -6.74
C GLY A 205 -6.58 0.11 -5.33
N THR A 206 -7.32 1.01 -4.67
CA THR A 206 -7.93 0.74 -3.37
C THR A 206 -9.07 -0.26 -3.48
N MET A 207 -9.91 -0.15 -4.52
CA MET A 207 -11.01 -1.08 -4.76
C MET A 207 -10.51 -2.48 -5.11
N ASP A 208 -9.48 -2.56 -5.96
CA ASP A 208 -8.84 -3.80 -6.36
C ASP A 208 -8.38 -4.61 -5.13
N GLU A 209 -7.66 -3.98 -4.20
CA GLU A 209 -7.18 -4.62 -2.97
C GLU A 209 -8.31 -4.97 -1.99
N LEU A 210 -9.34 -4.11 -1.90
CA LEU A 210 -10.52 -4.38 -1.07
C LEU A 210 -11.27 -5.63 -1.56
N PHE A 211 -11.66 -5.67 -2.83
CA PHE A 211 -12.43 -6.78 -3.37
C PHE A 211 -11.61 -8.07 -3.47
N GLU A 212 -10.31 -7.99 -3.75
CA GLU A 212 -9.43 -9.17 -3.70
C GLU A 212 -9.41 -9.76 -2.28
N THR A 213 -9.20 -8.93 -1.27
CA THR A 213 -9.14 -9.38 0.13
C THR A 213 -10.46 -9.99 0.58
N LEU A 214 -11.60 -9.33 0.28
CA LEU A 214 -12.93 -9.89 0.58
C LEU A 214 -13.15 -11.23 -0.11
N THR A 215 -12.76 -11.37 -1.38
CA THR A 215 -12.86 -12.64 -2.12
C THR A 215 -12.00 -13.73 -1.48
N LEU A 216 -10.80 -13.41 -1.03
CA LEU A 216 -9.90 -14.38 -0.39
C LEU A 216 -10.40 -14.83 0.98
N ILE A 217 -11.03 -13.94 1.75
CA ILE A 217 -11.68 -14.28 3.01
C ILE A 217 -12.91 -15.17 2.75
N GLN A 218 -13.80 -14.74 1.83
CA GLN A 218 -15.00 -15.49 1.45
C GLN A 218 -14.68 -16.91 0.98
N THR A 219 -13.59 -17.09 0.25
CA THR A 219 -13.14 -18.41 -0.27
C THR A 219 -12.28 -19.20 0.72
N GLY A 220 -12.07 -18.69 1.94
CA GLY A 220 -11.30 -19.37 2.99
C GLY A 220 -9.79 -19.44 2.72
N LYS A 221 -9.25 -18.60 1.84
CA LYS A 221 -7.80 -18.55 1.54
C LYS A 221 -7.02 -17.72 2.56
N THR A 222 -7.66 -16.72 3.16
CA THR A 222 -7.06 -15.87 4.20
C THR A 222 -8.08 -15.56 5.31
N PRO A 223 -8.60 -16.56 6.04
CA PRO A 223 -9.71 -16.38 6.97
C PRO A 223 -9.40 -15.45 8.15
N ASP A 224 -8.12 -15.28 8.49
CA ASP A 224 -7.70 -14.53 9.68
C ASP A 224 -7.51 -13.02 9.43
N VAL A 225 -7.78 -12.53 8.21
CA VAL A 225 -7.58 -11.09 7.89
C VAL A 225 -8.86 -10.32 8.18
N SER A 226 -8.80 -9.37 9.12
CA SER A 226 -9.92 -8.45 9.39
C SER A 226 -9.92 -7.29 8.38
N VAL A 227 -11.09 -6.92 7.84
CA VAL A 227 -11.22 -5.77 6.93
C VAL A 227 -11.94 -4.62 7.64
N VAL A 228 -11.34 -3.43 7.65
CA VAL A 228 -11.92 -2.22 8.22
C VAL A 228 -11.96 -1.10 7.19
N LEU A 229 -13.16 -0.57 6.92
CA LEU A 229 -13.43 0.53 6.02
C LEU A 229 -13.56 1.83 6.82
N ILE A 230 -12.70 2.82 6.55
CA ILE A 230 -12.74 4.10 7.24
C ILE A 230 -13.68 5.07 6.53
N GLY A 231 -14.60 5.67 7.29
CA GLY A 231 -15.56 6.67 6.80
C GLY A 231 -16.78 6.06 6.13
N ARG A 232 -17.72 5.52 6.92
CA ARG A 232 -18.91 4.79 6.42
C ARG A 232 -19.66 5.53 5.32
N ALA A 233 -19.91 6.82 5.52
CA ALA A 233 -20.68 7.64 4.60
C ALA A 233 -20.08 7.67 3.18
N PHE A 234 -18.75 7.65 3.05
CA PHE A 234 -18.09 7.58 1.74
C PHE A 234 -18.37 6.25 1.04
N TRP A 235 -18.31 5.15 1.78
CA TRP A 235 -18.45 3.80 1.22
C TRP A 235 -19.90 3.47 0.87
N GLU A 236 -20.87 3.89 1.70
CA GLU A 236 -22.30 3.66 1.43
C GLU A 236 -22.82 4.53 0.28
N ASP A 237 -22.24 5.71 0.06
CA ASP A 237 -22.53 6.54 -1.13
C ASP A 237 -21.94 5.91 -2.41
N LEU A 238 -20.78 5.26 -2.31
CA LEU A 238 -20.07 4.68 -3.45
C LEU A 238 -20.56 3.26 -3.83
N ILE A 239 -20.82 2.41 -2.84
CA ILE A 239 -21.11 0.98 -3.01
C ILE A 239 -22.40 0.62 -2.27
N GLN A 240 -23.41 0.21 -3.02
CA GLN A 240 -24.67 -0.30 -2.46
C GLN A 240 -24.53 -1.80 -2.14
N TRP A 241 -23.97 -2.12 -0.97
CA TRP A 241 -23.68 -3.50 -0.56
C TRP A 241 -24.90 -4.42 -0.59
N ASP A 242 -26.06 -3.93 -0.16
CA ASP A 242 -27.31 -4.70 -0.14
C ASP A 242 -27.75 -5.16 -1.54
N LYS A 243 -27.37 -4.44 -2.60
CA LYS A 243 -27.68 -4.84 -3.98
C LYS A 243 -26.95 -6.12 -4.38
N PHE A 244 -25.77 -6.40 -3.83
CA PHE A 244 -25.07 -7.65 -4.08
C PHE A 244 -25.87 -8.84 -3.54
N VAL A 245 -26.49 -8.67 -2.36
CA VAL A 245 -27.36 -9.68 -1.76
C VAL A 245 -28.69 -9.78 -2.49
N GLU A 246 -29.34 -8.65 -2.80
CA GLU A 246 -30.62 -8.59 -3.53
C GLU A 246 -30.54 -9.31 -4.88
N PHE A 247 -29.43 -9.14 -5.60
CA PHE A 247 -29.18 -9.80 -6.88
C PHE A 247 -28.62 -11.24 -6.73
N GLY A 248 -28.40 -11.74 -5.52
CA GLY A 248 -27.89 -13.08 -5.26
C GLY A 248 -26.43 -13.29 -5.68
N LEU A 249 -25.61 -12.23 -5.68
CA LEU A 249 -24.20 -12.26 -6.05
C LEU A 249 -23.28 -12.65 -4.88
N ILE A 250 -23.74 -12.40 -3.64
CA ILE A 250 -23.09 -12.79 -2.38
C ILE A 250 -24.17 -13.24 -1.38
N SER A 251 -23.78 -13.95 -0.32
CA SER A 251 -24.72 -14.29 0.75
C SER A 251 -24.91 -13.10 1.73
N PRO A 252 -26.02 -13.04 2.48
CA PRO A 252 -26.20 -12.01 3.51
C PRO A 252 -25.07 -11.98 4.55
N GLU A 253 -24.49 -13.13 4.87
CA GLU A 253 -23.39 -13.28 5.83
C GLU A 253 -22.09 -12.65 5.32
N ASP A 254 -21.89 -12.55 4.00
CA ASP A 254 -20.70 -11.93 3.41
C ASP A 254 -20.60 -10.42 3.74
N LEU A 255 -21.71 -9.77 4.12
CA LEU A 255 -21.70 -8.39 4.60
C LEU A 255 -21.04 -8.25 5.99
N SER A 256 -20.78 -9.35 6.68
CA SER A 256 -20.03 -9.36 7.96
C SER A 256 -18.52 -9.44 7.78
N LEU A 257 -18.03 -9.61 6.54
CA LEU A 257 -16.58 -9.74 6.24
C LEU A 257 -15.80 -8.44 6.45
N PHE A 258 -16.47 -7.31 6.61
CA PHE A 258 -15.84 -6.02 6.89
C PHE A 258 -16.58 -5.25 7.97
N HIS A 259 -15.87 -4.33 8.60
CA HIS A 259 -16.40 -3.41 9.59
C HIS A 259 -16.18 -1.97 9.14
N PHE A 260 -17.02 -1.06 9.62
CA PHE A 260 -16.78 0.37 9.47
C PHE A 260 -16.14 0.95 10.72
N ALA A 261 -15.32 1.96 10.53
CA ALA A 261 -14.82 2.82 11.61
C ALA A 261 -14.73 4.27 11.13
N GLU A 262 -14.86 5.21 12.06
CA GLU A 262 -14.70 6.64 11.78
C GLU A 262 -13.35 7.18 12.27
N THR A 263 -12.67 6.43 13.16
CA THR A 263 -11.39 6.84 13.74
C THR A 263 -10.38 5.69 13.78
N ALA A 264 -9.10 6.03 13.90
CA ALA A 264 -7.95 5.17 14.08
C ALA A 264 -8.09 4.32 15.34
N ALA A 265 -8.56 4.94 16.43
CA ALA A 265 -8.80 4.25 17.69
C ALA A 265 -9.87 3.16 17.53
N GLU A 266 -10.99 3.49 16.88
CA GLU A 266 -12.06 2.53 16.61
C GLU A 266 -11.57 1.39 15.69
N ALA A 267 -10.87 1.73 14.60
CA ALA A 267 -10.30 0.73 13.69
C ALA A 267 -9.35 -0.23 14.43
N TRP A 268 -8.46 0.30 15.27
CA TRP A 268 -7.55 -0.52 16.05
C TRP A 268 -8.27 -1.39 17.09
N GLN A 269 -9.32 -0.87 17.73
CA GLN A 269 -10.14 -1.65 18.68
C GLN A 269 -10.84 -2.82 18.01
N ILE A 270 -11.38 -2.63 16.79
CA ILE A 270 -12.00 -3.70 16.01
C ILE A 270 -10.97 -4.79 15.73
N ILE A 271 -9.82 -4.41 15.15
CA ILE A 271 -8.75 -5.36 14.79
C ILE A 271 -8.27 -6.12 16.04
N SER A 272 -7.94 -5.40 17.11
CA SER A 272 -7.46 -6.01 18.36
C SER A 272 -8.45 -7.03 18.92
N ARG A 273 -9.74 -6.73 18.87
CA ARG A 273 -10.80 -7.60 19.39
C ARG A 273 -10.94 -8.89 18.58
N GLU A 274 -10.91 -8.79 17.25
CA GLU A 274 -11.04 -9.96 16.38
C GLU A 274 -9.86 -10.94 16.56
N HIS A 275 -8.64 -10.42 16.67
CA HIS A 275 -7.44 -11.25 16.91
C HIS A 275 -7.34 -11.80 18.34
N GLN A 276 -7.94 -11.14 19.33
CA GLN A 276 -8.04 -11.70 20.69
C GLN A 276 -9.01 -12.88 20.76
N LYS A 277 -10.16 -12.82 20.09
CA LYS A 277 -11.14 -13.92 20.05
C LYS A 277 -10.57 -15.19 19.41
N GLY A 278 -9.80 -15.02 18.33
CA GLY A 278 -9.16 -16.12 17.60
C GLY A 278 -8.12 -16.90 18.41
N ASN A 279 -7.48 -16.26 19.40
CA ASN A 279 -6.50 -16.93 20.28
C ASN A 279 -7.13 -17.69 21.46
N THR A 280 -8.44 -17.56 21.67
CA THR A 280 -9.18 -18.20 22.78
C THR A 280 -10.11 -19.33 22.35
N SER A 281 -10.12 -19.68 21.06
CA SER A 281 -10.95 -20.75 20.48
C SER A 281 -10.07 -21.92 20.03
#